data_AF-A0A9E4ZUB8-F1
#
_entry.id   AF-A0A9E4ZUB8-F1
#
_cell.length_a   1.000
_cell.length_b   1.000
_cell.length_c   1.000
_cell.angle_alpha   90.00
_cell.angle_beta   90.00
_cell.angle_gamma   90.00
#
_symmetry.space_group_name_H-M   'P 1'
#
loop_
_entity.id
_entity.type
_entity.pdbx_description
1 polymer ?
#
loop_
_entity_poly.entity_id
_entity_poly.type
_entity_poly.pdbx_seq_one_letter_code
_entity_poly.pdbx_strand_id
1 'polypeptide(L)'
;MEVFVELRNGRWIRVAGWLKQTPSPRRSTKYILVGESVENPPKLSSEHTLRVPASILNKIILSLLDSGENSIVVFERAGVAHYIAKAESRRALQIVNNIVEEVKKSRKTSRSGQSA
;
A
#
# COMPACT_ATOMS: atom_id res chain seq x y z
N MET A 1 -9.11 -2.47 -7.88
CA MET A 1 -7.88 -3.29 -7.77
C MET A 1 -7.96 -4.13 -6.53
N GLU A 2 -7.58 -5.40 -6.60
CA GLU A 2 -7.55 -6.28 -5.45
C GLU A 2 -6.18 -6.23 -4.78
N VAL A 3 -6.15 -5.90 -3.49
CA VAL A 3 -4.90 -5.68 -2.76
C VAL A 3 -4.80 -6.65 -1.60
N PHE A 4 -3.71 -7.41 -1.55
CA PHE A 4 -3.37 -8.31 -0.46
C PHE A 4 -2.12 -7.80 0.24
N VAL A 5 -2.08 -7.85 1.58
CA VAL A 5 -0.91 -7.39 2.35
C VAL A 5 -0.60 -8.33 3.50
N GLU A 6 0.69 -8.61 3.66
CA GLU A 6 1.23 -9.32 4.80
C GLU A 6 1.43 -8.37 5.99
N LEU A 7 0.75 -8.65 7.10
CA LEU A 7 0.85 -7.86 8.31
C LEU A 7 2.13 -8.20 9.09
N ARG A 8 2.43 -7.37 10.11
CA ARG A 8 3.65 -7.55 10.93
C ARG A 8 3.73 -8.89 11.66
N ASN A 9 2.59 -9.52 11.91
CA ASN A 9 2.48 -10.82 12.57
C ASN A 9 2.40 -11.99 11.58
N GLY A 10 2.70 -11.77 10.30
CA GLY A 10 2.66 -12.79 9.25
C GLY A 10 1.26 -13.16 8.77
N ARG A 11 0.21 -12.53 9.31
CA ARG A 11 -1.16 -12.73 8.82
C ARG A 11 -1.38 -11.97 7.53
N TRP A 12 -2.14 -12.55 6.62
CA TRP A 12 -2.53 -11.91 5.36
C TRP A 12 -3.92 -11.34 5.46
N ILE A 13 -4.12 -10.18 4.84
CA ILE A 13 -5.44 -9.60 4.65
C ILE A 13 -5.66 -9.25 3.19
N ARG A 14 -6.89 -9.46 2.71
CA ARG A 14 -7.41 -8.83 1.49
C ARG A 14 -8.01 -7.49 1.90
N VAL A 15 -7.44 -6.40 1.42
CA VAL A 15 -7.88 -5.06 1.78
C VAL A 15 -9.20 -4.78 1.06
N ALA A 16 -10.27 -4.61 1.83
CA ALA A 16 -11.62 -4.32 1.34
C ALA A 16 -11.94 -2.82 1.42
N GLY A 17 -11.18 -2.05 2.21
CA GLY A 17 -11.35 -0.62 2.35
C GLY A 17 -10.56 -0.05 3.52
N TRP A 18 -10.99 1.10 4.02
CA TRP A 18 -10.39 1.72 5.19
C TRP A 18 -11.43 2.35 6.11
N LEU A 19 -11.08 2.46 7.38
CA LEU A 19 -11.79 3.26 8.35
C LEU A 19 -10.96 4.49 8.70
N LYS A 20 -11.55 5.66 8.44
CA LYS A 20 -11.02 6.93 8.94
C LYS A 20 -11.32 6.99 10.43
N GLN A 21 -10.30 6.78 11.26
CA GLN A 21 -10.41 7.00 12.69
C GLN A 21 -10.09 8.48 12.95
N THR A 22 -11.13 9.28 13.18
CA THR A 22 -11.00 10.64 13.69
C THR A 22 -10.58 10.56 15.16
N PRO A 23 -9.37 10.98 15.53
CA PRO A 23 -9.03 11.11 16.93
C PRO A 23 -9.53 12.46 17.46
N SER A 24 -9.69 12.54 18.79
CA SER A 24 -9.94 13.76 19.57
C SER A 24 -9.06 14.95 19.12
N PRO A 25 -9.46 16.22 19.32
CA PRO A 25 -9.02 17.41 18.56
C PRO A 25 -7.53 17.79 18.60
N ARG A 26 -6.64 16.97 19.17
CA ARG A 26 -5.19 17.19 19.27
C ARG A 26 -4.33 16.15 18.54
N ARG A 27 -4.88 15.19 17.80
CA ARG A 27 -4.08 14.16 17.10
C ARG A 27 -4.42 14.05 15.62
N SER A 28 -3.41 13.70 14.83
CA SER A 28 -3.51 13.48 13.38
C SER A 28 -4.48 12.36 13.04
N THR A 29 -5.26 12.54 11.97
CA THR A 29 -6.18 11.53 11.42
C THR A 29 -5.45 10.20 11.20
N LYS A 30 -5.98 9.12 11.79
CA LYS A 30 -5.43 7.77 11.63
C LYS A 30 -6.31 6.97 10.69
N TYR A 31 -5.71 6.34 9.68
CA TYR A 31 -6.42 5.42 8.78
C TYR A 31 -6.07 3.99 9.16
N ILE A 32 -7.09 3.16 9.34
CA ILE A 32 -6.96 1.73 9.62
C ILE A 32 -7.36 0.99 8.34
N LEU A 33 -6.48 0.12 7.83
CA LEU A 33 -6.81 -0.79 6.75
C LEU A 33 -7.83 -1.80 7.27
N VAL A 34 -8.93 -1.94 6.53
CA VAL A 34 -9.98 -2.92 6.82
C VAL A 34 -9.96 -3.95 5.71
N GLY A 35 -10.04 -5.21 6.11
CA GLY A 35 -9.92 -6.31 5.18
C GLY A 35 -10.29 -7.63 5.82
N GLU A 36 -10.51 -8.60 4.96
CA GLU A 36 -10.79 -9.98 5.35
C GLU A 36 -9.47 -10.69 5.59
N SER A 37 -9.35 -11.41 6.70
CA SER A 37 -8.20 -12.29 6.92
C SER A 37 -8.23 -13.40 5.88
N VAL A 38 -7.08 -13.64 5.24
CA VAL A 38 -6.93 -14.72 4.27
C VAL A 38 -5.79 -15.62 4.70
N GLU A 39 -5.98 -16.93 4.58
CA GLU A 39 -4.93 -17.90 4.91
C GLU A 39 -3.95 -18.08 3.76
N ASN A 40 -4.46 -18.05 2.53
CA ASN A 40 -3.71 -18.30 1.32
C ASN A 40 -3.85 -17.08 0.37
N PRO A 41 -2.92 -16.12 0.40
CA PRO A 41 -2.93 -15.03 -0.57
C PRO A 41 -2.65 -15.56 -1.99
N PRO A 42 -3.06 -14.83 -3.04
CA PRO A 42 -2.69 -15.18 -4.41
C PRO A 42 -1.17 -15.29 -4.58
N LYS A 43 -0.71 -16.38 -5.18
CA LYS A 43 0.72 -16.59 -5.49
C LYS A 43 1.01 -15.97 -6.86
N LEU A 44 1.60 -14.78 -6.87
CA LEU A 44 2.01 -14.09 -8.09
C LEU A 44 3.47 -14.40 -8.42
N SER A 45 3.81 -14.39 -9.71
CA SER A 45 5.18 -14.60 -10.18
C SER A 45 6.09 -13.46 -9.69
N SER A 46 7.38 -13.76 -9.52
CA SER A 46 8.40 -12.77 -9.14
C SER A 46 8.86 -11.90 -10.32
N GLU A 47 8.30 -12.07 -11.51
CA GLU A 47 8.69 -11.33 -12.72
C GLU A 47 8.29 -9.86 -12.65
N HIS A 48 7.15 -9.57 -12.02
CA HIS A 48 6.59 -8.23 -11.95
C HIS A 48 6.62 -7.72 -10.50
N THR A 49 7.80 -7.30 -10.05
CA THR A 49 8.00 -6.89 -8.65
C THR A 49 8.63 -5.51 -8.48
N LEU A 50 8.27 -4.84 -7.37
CA LEU A 50 8.78 -3.52 -7.00
C LEU A 50 8.99 -3.45 -5.48
N ARG A 51 10.13 -2.91 -5.05
CA ARG A 51 10.39 -2.64 -3.63
C ARG A 51 9.72 -1.35 -3.18
N VAL A 52 8.92 -1.43 -2.12
CA VAL A 52 8.11 -0.33 -1.60
C VAL A 52 8.48 -0.04 -0.14
N PRO A 53 8.67 1.22 0.27
CA PRO A 53 8.90 1.56 1.69
C PRO A 53 7.65 1.37 2.54
N ALA A 54 7.79 0.69 3.68
CA ALA A 54 6.71 0.45 4.65
C ALA A 54 6.06 1.76 5.15
N SER A 55 6.85 2.83 5.24
CA SER A 55 6.38 4.14 5.74
C SER A 55 5.33 4.83 4.86
N ILE A 56 5.18 4.42 3.59
CA ILE A 56 4.20 4.97 2.66
C ILE A 56 3.21 3.93 2.16
N LEU A 57 3.30 2.69 2.62
CA LEU A 57 2.50 1.56 2.15
C LEU A 57 1.00 1.87 2.23
N ASN A 58 0.52 2.38 3.36
CA ASN A 58 -0.90 2.70 3.52
C ASN A 58 -1.37 3.65 2.43
N LYS A 59 -0.63 4.75 2.15
CA LYS A 59 -1.01 5.70 1.10
C LYS A 59 -1.07 5.06 -0.28
N ILE A 60 -0.13 4.17 -0.57
CA ILE A 60 -0.11 3.42 -1.84
C ILE A 60 -1.34 2.52 -1.94
N ILE A 61 -1.66 1.77 -0.89
CA ILE A 61 -2.84 0.89 -0.87
C ILE A 61 -4.11 1.71 -1.09
N LEU A 62 -4.25 2.87 -0.44
CA LEU A 62 -5.41 3.77 -0.65
C LEU A 62 -5.55 4.15 -2.13
N SER A 63 -4.48 4.66 -2.74
CA SER A 63 -4.48 5.04 -4.16
C SER A 63 -4.72 3.87 -5.11
N LEU A 64 -4.29 2.65 -4.76
CA LEU A 64 -4.55 1.46 -5.57
C LEU A 64 -6.01 1.05 -5.54
N LEU A 65 -6.67 1.15 -4.38
CA LEU A 65 -8.10 0.86 -4.26
C LEU A 65 -8.93 1.85 -5.10
N ASP A 66 -8.52 3.12 -5.13
CA ASP A 66 -9.19 4.19 -5.89
C ASP A 66 -8.93 4.12 -7.41
N SER A 67 -7.93 3.34 -7.87
CA SER A 67 -7.55 3.27 -9.29
C SER A 67 -8.63 2.69 -10.22
N GLY A 68 -9.62 1.97 -9.68
CA GLY A 68 -10.69 1.33 -10.47
C GLY A 68 -10.24 0.17 -11.37
N GLU A 69 -8.97 -0.23 -11.32
CA GLU A 69 -8.42 -1.29 -12.19
C GLU A 69 -8.75 -2.70 -11.66
N ASN A 70 -9.03 -3.65 -12.55
CA ASN A 70 -9.32 -5.04 -12.16
C ASN A 70 -8.06 -5.92 -12.21
N SER A 71 -7.08 -5.57 -11.35
CA SER A 71 -5.84 -6.32 -11.20
C SER A 71 -5.55 -6.69 -9.76
N ILE A 72 -4.77 -7.76 -9.56
CA ILE A 72 -4.29 -8.22 -8.26
C ILE A 72 -2.88 -7.68 -7.97
N VAL A 73 -2.71 -7.16 -6.75
CA VAL A 73 -1.41 -6.78 -6.17
C VAL A 73 -1.24 -7.42 -4.80
N VAL A 74 -0.08 -8.03 -4.57
CA VAL A 74 0.29 -8.67 -3.31
C VAL A 74 1.50 -7.95 -2.72
N PHE A 75 1.38 -7.47 -1.49
CA PHE A 75 2.46 -6.85 -0.74
C PHE A 75 3.01 -7.81 0.31
N GLU A 76 4.17 -8.40 0.02
CA GLU A 76 4.89 -9.28 0.95
C GLU A 76 5.91 -8.46 1.75
N ARG A 77 6.13 -8.82 3.01
CA ARG A 77 7.14 -8.12 3.83
C ARG A 77 8.54 -8.53 3.43
N ALA A 78 9.38 -7.53 3.16
CA ALA A 78 10.83 -7.68 3.06
C ALA A 78 11.50 -6.95 4.23
N GLY A 79 11.43 -7.58 5.40
CA GLY A 79 11.98 -7.07 6.65
C GLY A 79 11.10 -6.02 7.33
N VAL A 80 11.74 -5.02 7.97
CA VAL A 80 11.06 -4.00 8.78
C VAL A 80 10.72 -2.74 7.97
N ALA A 81 11.60 -2.36 7.04
CA ALA A 81 11.51 -1.09 6.33
C ALA A 81 10.81 -1.17 4.97
N HIS A 82 10.63 -2.38 4.43
CA HIS A 82 10.18 -2.56 3.05
C HIS A 82 9.18 -3.69 2.86
N TYR A 83 8.45 -3.57 1.76
CA TYR A 83 7.60 -4.58 1.18
C TYR A 83 8.05 -4.84 -0.27
N ILE A 84 7.75 -6.02 -0.77
CA ILE A 84 7.80 -6.35 -2.19
C ILE A 84 6.37 -6.36 -2.70
N ALA A 85 6.06 -5.42 -3.60
CA ALA A 85 4.83 -5.44 -4.35
C ALA A 85 5.01 -6.42 -5.52
N LYS A 86 4.18 -7.45 -5.58
CA LYS A 86 4.06 -8.36 -6.72
C LYS A 86 2.75 -8.04 -7.43
N ALA A 87 2.81 -7.87 -8.74
CA ALA A 87 1.64 -7.56 -9.56
C ALA A 87 1.35 -8.69 -10.54
N GLU A 88 0.08 -8.91 -10.88
CA GLU A 88 -0.31 -9.96 -11.83
C GLU A 88 0.24 -9.74 -13.25
N SER A 89 0.55 -8.49 -13.59
CA SER A 89 0.97 -8.09 -14.93
C SER A 89 1.92 -6.90 -14.89
N ARG A 90 2.67 -6.73 -15.99
CA ARG A 90 3.53 -5.55 -16.19
C ARG A 90 2.74 -4.23 -16.13
N ARG A 91 1.51 -4.22 -16.66
CA ARG A 91 0.63 -3.04 -16.61
C ARG A 91 0.26 -2.70 -15.15
N ALA A 92 -0.16 -3.69 -14.37
CA ALA A 92 -0.47 -3.50 -12.95
C ALA A 92 0.76 -2.99 -12.17
N LEU A 93 1.95 -3.54 -12.44
CA LEU A 93 3.19 -3.08 -11.82
C LEU A 93 3.51 -1.61 -12.16
N GLN A 94 3.26 -1.20 -13.41
CA GLN A 94 3.49 0.18 -13.84
C GLN A 94 2.58 1.16 -13.10
N ILE A 95 1.33 0.77 -12.85
CA ILE A 95 0.38 1.56 -12.05
C ILE A 95 0.88 1.68 -10.61
N VAL A 96 1.30 0.57 -9.98
CA VAL A 96 1.90 0.59 -8.64
C VAL A 96 3.11 1.53 -8.60
N ASN A 97 3.98 1.47 -9.61
CA ASN A 97 5.16 2.33 -9.67
C ASN A 97 4.80 3.82 -9.79
N ASN A 98 3.84 4.17 -10.64
CA ASN A 98 3.37 5.55 -10.80
C ASN A 98 2.83 6.12 -9.48
N ILE A 99 2.00 5.34 -8.77
CA ILE A 99 1.46 5.71 -7.46
C ILE A 99 2.58 5.87 -6.43
N VAL A 100 3.55 4.95 -6.40
CA VAL A 100 4.70 5.03 -5.48
C VAL A 100 5.46 6.34 -5.68
N GLU A 101 5.74 6.71 -6.94
CA GLU A 101 6.45 7.95 -7.26
C GLU A 101 5.64 9.19 -6.94
N GLU A 102 4.33 9.20 -7.17
CA GLU A 102 3.45 10.29 -6.78
C GLU A 102 3.43 10.49 -5.26
N VAL A 103 3.25 9.41 -4.48
CA VAL A 103 3.23 9.46 -3.02
C VAL A 103 4.58 9.94 -2.47
N LYS A 104 5.70 9.55 -3.09
CA LYS A 104 7.04 10.06 -2.74
C LYS A 104 7.17 11.56 -3.02
N LYS A 105 6.71 12.03 -4.19
CA LYS A 105 6.75 13.45 -4.56
C LYS A 105 5.94 14.31 -3.58
N SER A 106 4.71 13.90 -3.27
CA SER A 106 3.83 14.59 -2.31
C SER A 106 4.41 14.63 -0.89
N ARG A 107 5.23 13.64 -0.51
CA ARG A 107 5.96 13.66 0.76
C ARG A 107 7.11 14.66 0.77
N LYS A 108 7.79 14.85 -0.37
CA LYS A 108 8.91 15.79 -0.49
C LYS A 108 8.43 17.25 -0.38
N THR A 109 7.35 17.60 -1.07
CA THR A 109 6.75 18.95 -1.02
C THR A 109 6.22 19.31 0.37
N SER A 110 5.63 18.36 1.10
CA SER A 110 5.15 18.62 2.48
C SER A 110 6.28 18.86 3.50
N ARG A 111 7.51 18.41 3.24
CA ARG A 111 8.67 18.61 4.12
C ARG A 111 9.43 19.89 3.83
N SER A 112 9.42 20.37 2.58
CA SER A 112 10.07 21.63 2.20
C SER A 112 9.28 22.88 2.60
N GLY A 113 7.99 22.76 2.93
CA GLY A 113 7.14 23.88 3.37
C GLY A 113 7.13 24.16 4.88
N GLN A 114 7.95 23.47 5.68
CA GLN A 114 8.04 23.65 7.15
C GLN A 114 9.34 24.35 7.59
N SER A 115 10.06 24.97 6.67
CA SER A 115 11.22 25.81 6.95
C SER A 115 10.94 27.23 6.45
N ALA A 116 10.15 27.98 7.21
CA ALA A 116 10.00 29.43 7.12
C ALA A 116 9.65 29.96 8.51
#